data_AF-A0A8K0XJN0-F1
#
_entry.id   AF-A0A8K0XJN0-F1
#
_cell.length_a   1.000
_cell.length_b   1.000
_cell.length_c   1.000
_cell.angle_alpha   90.00
_cell.angle_beta   90.00
_cell.angle_gamma   90.00
#
_symmetry.space_group_name_H-M   'P 1'
#
loop_
_entity.id
_entity.type
_entity.pdbx_description
1 polymer ?
#
loop_
_entity_poly.entity_id
_entity_poly.type
_entity_poly.pdbx_seq_one_letter_code
_entity_poly.pdbx_strand_id
1 'polypeptide(L)'
;MADCGICLEPLKNPVSIPCAASYPGHIHCERCLRAYINSGATALESSCPTCRKSFHIATPDFAFVPPKYHDFILPSVRRLYMDIPSTSRLRDEVATLNHELDLFSKQKDDLADRLETFRIALHDAEQRKRLAVREAEDARLEALELRKKHDSLKKRYREVQSRDDVSSLSVSHMPKIEDIPVKIESAAPGPSRPKRALPRSRLSRAVRKQEDLEEDPPQFIKRPRVGRSNAGHNATFEDDV
;
A
#
# COMPACT_ATOMS: atom_id res chain seq x y z
N MET A 1 -19.01 13.95 36.79
CA MET A 1 -19.40 12.65 36.19
C MET A 1 -20.77 12.32 36.72
N ALA A 2 -21.63 11.69 35.91
CA ALA A 2 -22.94 11.26 36.39
C ALA A 2 -22.79 9.90 37.07
N ASP A 3 -23.11 9.85 38.36
CA ASP A 3 -23.03 8.65 39.20
C ASP A 3 -24.39 7.97 39.30
N CYS A 4 -24.39 6.64 39.42
CA CYS A 4 -25.63 5.89 39.54
C CYS A 4 -26.22 6.02 40.94
N GLY A 5 -27.48 6.47 41.06
CA GLY A 5 -28.18 6.57 42.35
C GLY A 5 -28.47 5.24 43.07
N ILE A 6 -28.08 4.08 42.50
CA ILE A 6 -28.27 2.75 43.12
C ILE A 6 -26.94 2.20 43.64
N CYS A 7 -25.92 2.10 42.78
CA CYS A 7 -24.62 1.55 43.15
C CYS A 7 -23.58 2.61 43.54
N LEU A 8 -23.89 3.90 43.39
CA LEU A 8 -23.00 5.04 43.70
C LEU A 8 -21.65 5.02 42.96
N GLU A 9 -21.58 4.29 41.84
CA GLU A 9 -20.43 4.25 40.93
C GLU A 9 -20.70 5.08 39.66
N PRO A 10 -19.65 5.42 38.87
CA PRO A 10 -19.83 6.00 37.55
C PRO A 10 -20.76 5.15 36.68
N LEU A 11 -21.70 5.81 35.98
CA LEU A 11 -22.71 5.12 35.19
C LEU A 11 -22.10 4.18 34.13
N LYS A 12 -22.46 2.90 34.20
CA LYS A 12 -22.12 1.85 33.23
C LYS A 12 -23.37 1.50 32.43
N ASN A 13 -23.34 1.70 31.11
CA ASN A 13 -24.50 1.54 30.22
C ASN A 13 -25.73 2.29 30.77
N PRO A 14 -25.70 3.63 30.78
CA PRO A 14 -26.75 4.41 31.39
C PRO A 14 -28.08 4.21 30.69
N VAL A 15 -29.14 4.05 31.47
CA VAL A 15 -30.54 3.98 31.01
C VAL A 15 -31.36 5.03 31.73
N SER A 16 -32.26 5.69 31.00
CA SER A 16 -33.23 6.63 31.56
C SER A 16 -34.61 6.02 31.71
N ILE A 17 -35.33 6.49 32.73
CA ILE A 17 -36.70 6.09 33.04
C ILE A 17 -37.59 7.35 32.98
N PRO A 18 -38.81 7.28 32.40
CA PRO A 18 -39.76 8.39 32.36
C PRO A 18 -40.40 8.57 33.74
N CYS A 19 -39.68 9.20 34.66
CA CYS A 19 -40.28 9.63 35.92
C CYS A 19 -41.02 10.96 35.71
N ALA A 20 -42.35 10.94 35.85
CA ALA A 20 -43.22 12.10 35.62
C ALA A 20 -42.98 13.32 36.57
N ALA A 21 -41.99 13.27 37.48
CA ALA A 21 -41.61 14.42 38.33
C ALA A 21 -40.50 15.27 37.71
N SER A 22 -39.60 14.67 36.95
CA SER A 22 -38.38 15.29 36.50
C SER A 22 -38.27 15.07 35.00
N TYR A 23 -38.33 16.16 34.25
CA TYR A 23 -37.85 16.20 32.89
C TYR A 23 -36.52 16.95 32.89
N PRO A 24 -35.39 16.31 32.53
CA PRO A 24 -35.23 14.93 32.04
C PRO A 24 -35.29 13.86 33.16
N GLY A 25 -35.68 12.63 32.80
CA GLY A 25 -35.88 11.53 33.76
C GLY A 25 -34.62 11.05 34.47
N HIS A 26 -34.77 10.24 35.53
CA HIS A 26 -33.65 9.71 36.32
C HIS A 26 -32.86 8.65 35.54
N ILE A 27 -31.54 8.64 35.74
CA ILE A 27 -30.59 7.79 35.01
C ILE A 27 -29.90 6.83 35.98
N HIS A 28 -29.83 5.55 35.59
CA HIS A 28 -29.17 4.50 36.35
C HIS A 28 -28.36 3.58 35.44
N CYS A 29 -27.49 2.74 36.01
CA CYS A 29 -26.87 1.64 35.26
C CYS A 29 -27.94 0.64 34.83
N GLU A 30 -27.86 0.12 33.60
CA GLU A 30 -28.78 -0.90 33.08
C GLU A 30 -28.92 -2.10 34.03
N ARG A 31 -27.79 -2.59 34.56
CA ARG A 31 -27.77 -3.74 35.47
C ARG A 31 -28.47 -3.44 36.80
N CYS A 32 -28.21 -2.27 37.37
CA CYS A 32 -28.80 -1.88 38.65
C CYS A 32 -30.31 -1.69 38.53
N LEU A 33 -30.76 -1.03 37.46
CA LEU A 33 -32.18 -0.85 37.21
C LEU A 33 -32.89 -2.19 36.95
N ARG A 34 -32.30 -3.08 36.14
CA ARG A 34 -32.86 -4.41 35.88
C ARG A 34 -32.98 -5.24 37.16
N ALA A 35 -31.96 -5.24 38.02
CA ALA A 35 -32.01 -5.93 39.30
C ALA A 35 -33.12 -5.38 40.21
N TYR A 36 -33.28 -4.05 40.24
CA TYR A 36 -34.35 -3.40 40.99
C TYR A 36 -35.74 -3.79 40.47
N ILE A 37 -35.96 -3.71 39.16
CA ILE A 37 -37.21 -4.11 38.51
C ILE A 37 -37.54 -5.58 38.83
N ASN A 38 -36.56 -6.47 38.69
CA ASN A 38 -36.75 -7.91 38.93
C ASN A 38 -37.02 -8.27 40.40
N SER A 39 -36.67 -7.38 41.35
CA SER A 39 -37.01 -7.54 42.76
C SER A 39 -38.42 -7.05 43.11
N GLY A 40 -39.09 -6.38 42.18
CA GLY A 40 -40.45 -5.87 42.36
C GLY A 40 -41.51 -6.98 42.31
N ALA A 41 -42.70 -6.67 42.85
CA ALA A 41 -43.82 -7.61 42.90
C ALA A 41 -44.59 -7.72 41.57
N THR A 42 -44.47 -6.73 40.68
CA THR A 42 -45.30 -6.59 39.47
C THR A 42 -44.48 -6.70 38.20
N ALA A 43 -44.96 -7.47 37.21
CA ALA A 43 -44.27 -7.64 35.93
C ALA A 43 -44.45 -6.43 34.97
N LEU A 44 -45.53 -5.68 35.13
CA LEU A 44 -45.92 -4.60 34.21
C LEU A 44 -45.48 -3.21 34.68
N GLU A 45 -45.29 -3.03 35.98
CA GLU A 45 -45.00 -1.75 36.60
C GLU A 45 -43.82 -1.88 37.55
N SER A 46 -43.04 -0.81 37.66
CA SER A 46 -42.02 -0.65 38.70
C SER A 46 -41.99 0.80 39.15
N SER A 47 -41.42 1.06 40.32
CA SER A 47 -41.17 2.42 40.80
C SER A 47 -39.74 2.87 40.48
N CYS A 48 -39.53 4.17 40.35
CA CYS A 48 -38.20 4.73 40.18
C CYS A 48 -37.41 4.63 41.50
N PRO A 49 -36.17 4.10 41.52
CA PRO A 49 -35.35 4.00 42.74
C PRO A 49 -35.09 5.36 43.42
N THR A 50 -35.06 6.45 42.66
CA THR A 50 -34.79 7.80 43.16
C THR A 50 -36.05 8.50 43.68
N CYS A 51 -37.09 8.62 42.86
CA CYS A 51 -38.29 9.41 43.20
C CYS A 51 -39.53 8.59 43.55
N ARG A 52 -39.42 7.25 43.53
CA ARG A 52 -40.48 6.29 43.87
C ARG A 52 -41.77 6.37 43.03
N LYS A 53 -41.79 7.18 41.97
CA LYS A 53 -42.91 7.24 41.01
C LYS A 53 -43.00 5.95 40.21
N SER A 54 -44.21 5.42 40.04
CA SER A 54 -44.48 4.27 39.19
C SER A 54 -44.28 4.62 37.72
N PHE A 55 -43.84 3.63 36.94
CA PHE A 55 -43.75 3.66 35.49
C PHE A 55 -44.00 2.25 34.93
N HIS A 56 -44.50 2.18 33.70
CA HIS A 56 -44.74 0.90 33.02
C HIS A 56 -43.45 0.37 32.40
N ILE A 57 -43.16 -0.91 32.57
CA ILE A 57 -41.98 -1.57 31.98
C ILE A 57 -42.32 -2.18 30.62
N ALA A 58 -43.52 -2.76 30.51
CA ALA A 58 -43.95 -3.47 29.32
C ALA A 58 -44.22 -2.49 28.16
N THR A 59 -43.65 -2.78 27.00
CA THR A 59 -44.06 -2.17 25.73
C THR A 59 -45.36 -2.86 25.28
N PRO A 60 -46.41 -2.11 24.90
CA PRO A 60 -47.63 -2.72 24.38
C PRO A 60 -47.33 -3.51 23.11
N ASP A 61 -48.12 -4.55 22.85
CA ASP A 61 -48.04 -5.29 21.59
C ASP A 61 -48.54 -4.41 20.43
N PHE A 62 -47.65 -4.19 19.46
CA PHE A 62 -47.90 -3.34 18.29
C PHE A 62 -49.03 -3.86 17.40
N ALA A 63 -49.38 -5.15 17.47
CA ALA A 63 -50.51 -5.71 16.71
C ALA A 63 -51.86 -5.07 17.10
N PHE A 64 -52.00 -4.64 18.35
CA PHE A 64 -53.21 -4.00 18.87
C PHE A 64 -53.16 -2.47 18.81
N VAL A 65 -52.06 -1.90 18.34
CA VAL A 65 -51.88 -0.45 18.21
C VAL A 65 -52.01 -0.06 16.74
N PRO A 66 -52.84 0.95 16.39
CA PRO A 66 -52.87 1.49 15.03
C PRO A 66 -51.48 1.95 14.56
N PRO A 67 -51.05 1.62 13.32
CA PRO A 67 -49.69 1.90 12.82
C PRO A 67 -49.25 3.36 12.93
N LYS A 68 -50.18 4.31 12.80
CA LYS A 68 -49.93 5.75 12.97
C LYS A 68 -49.38 6.14 14.34
N TYR A 69 -49.47 5.27 15.34
CA TYR A 69 -48.96 5.51 16.69
C TYR A 69 -47.67 4.76 16.99
N HIS A 70 -47.21 3.86 16.12
CA HIS A 70 -46.03 3.02 16.38
C HIS A 70 -44.77 3.86 16.62
N ASP A 71 -44.56 4.91 15.82
CA ASP A 71 -43.42 5.82 15.96
C ASP A 71 -43.41 6.62 17.27
N PHE A 72 -44.56 6.74 17.93
CA PHE A 72 -44.72 7.47 19.19
C PHE A 72 -44.63 6.55 20.42
N ILE A 73 -44.63 5.22 20.23
CA ILE A 73 -44.43 4.25 21.30
C ILE A 73 -42.94 4.02 21.48
N LEU A 74 -42.41 4.70 22.47
CA LEU A 74 -41.01 4.56 22.87
C LEU A 74 -40.93 3.66 24.09
N PRO A 75 -39.93 2.76 24.18
CA PRO A 75 -39.74 1.93 25.36
C PRO A 75 -39.54 2.83 26.59
N SER A 76 -40.13 2.44 27.72
CA SER A 76 -40.01 3.20 28.96
C SER A 76 -38.58 3.25 29.46
N VAL A 77 -37.82 2.15 29.34
CA VAL A 77 -36.40 2.16 29.69
C VAL A 77 -35.58 2.44 28.43
N ARG A 78 -34.99 3.63 28.33
CA ARG A 78 -34.22 4.05 27.14
C ARG A 78 -32.72 4.02 27.43
N ARG A 79 -31.95 3.40 26.55
CA ARG A 79 -30.48 3.45 26.61
C ARG A 79 -30.01 4.86 26.25
N LEU A 80 -29.14 5.43 27.08
CA LEU A 80 -28.48 6.70 26.81
C LEU A 80 -27.05 6.44 26.35
N TYR A 81 -26.65 7.13 25.30
CA TYR A 81 -25.25 7.20 24.88
C TYR A 81 -24.71 8.54 25.35
N MET A 82 -23.97 8.52 26.45
CA MET A 82 -23.27 9.70 26.95
C MET A 82 -21.82 9.63 26.50
N ASP A 83 -21.24 10.77 26.15
CA ASP A 83 -19.80 10.90 25.94
C ASP A 83 -19.09 10.72 27.28
N ILE A 84 -18.80 9.46 27.63
CA ILE A 84 -17.99 9.15 28.79
C ILE A 84 -16.55 9.58 28.43
N PRO A 85 -15.86 10.39 29.24
CA PRO A 85 -14.50 10.85 28.94
C PRO A 85 -13.49 9.70 28.80
N SER A 86 -13.81 8.47 29.20
CA SER A 86 -13.01 7.27 28.87
C SER A 86 -12.89 7.03 27.36
N THR A 87 -13.83 7.54 26.56
CA THR A 87 -13.78 7.45 25.09
C THR A 87 -12.79 8.43 24.48
N SER A 88 -12.34 9.49 25.19
CA SER A 88 -11.36 10.43 24.63
C SER A 88 -10.03 9.74 24.37
N ARG A 89 -9.54 8.94 25.33
CA ARG A 89 -8.30 8.16 25.17
C ARG A 89 -8.39 7.18 24.01
N LEU A 90 -9.53 6.53 23.84
CA LEU A 90 -9.77 5.63 22.71
C LEU A 90 -9.81 6.40 21.39
N ARG A 91 -10.39 7.60 21.35
CA ARG A 91 -10.39 8.46 20.16
C ARG A 91 -8.97 8.90 19.80
N ASP A 92 -8.17 9.28 20.80
CA ASP A 92 -6.77 9.67 20.61
C ASP A 92 -5.95 8.49 20.09
N GLU A 93 -6.13 7.31 20.67
CA GLU A 93 -5.47 6.08 20.22
C GLU A 93 -5.87 5.70 18.79
N VAL A 94 -7.17 5.76 18.47
CA VAL A 94 -7.67 5.56 17.10
C VAL A 94 -7.06 6.58 16.13
N ALA A 95 -6.92 7.84 16.54
CA ALA A 95 -6.27 8.86 15.73
C ALA A 95 -4.78 8.56 15.49
N THR A 96 -4.05 8.11 16.52
CA THR A 96 -2.64 7.71 16.38
C THR A 96 -2.48 6.50 15.46
N LEU A 97 -3.31 5.47 15.62
CA LEU A 97 -3.26 4.27 14.79
C LEU A 97 -3.59 4.58 13.32
N ASN A 98 -4.58 5.44 13.07
CA ASN A 98 -4.88 5.87 11.70
C ASN A 98 -3.72 6.64 11.08
N HIS A 99 -3.03 7.50 11.86
CA HIS A 99 -1.85 8.21 11.38
C HIS A 99 -0.71 7.25 11.03
N GLU A 100 -0.47 6.22 11.85
CA GLU A 100 0.53 5.20 11.56
C GLU A 100 0.18 4.37 10.31
N LEU A 101 -1.09 4.01 10.12
CA LEU A 101 -1.57 3.34 8.91
C LEU A 101 -1.33 4.19 7.65
N ASP A 102 -1.59 5.50 7.72
CA ASP A 102 -1.32 6.41 6.61
C ASP A 102 0.18 6.48 6.26
N LEU A 103 1.04 6.50 7.28
CA LEU A 103 2.49 6.48 7.09
C LEU A 103 2.96 5.18 6.44
N PHE A 104 2.49 4.03 6.93
CA PHE A 104 2.85 2.73 6.34
C PHE A 104 2.30 2.57 4.94
N SER A 105 1.09 3.07 4.66
CA SER A 105 0.54 3.05 3.30
C SER A 105 1.44 3.83 2.35
N LYS A 106 1.86 5.05 2.72
CA LYS A 106 2.79 5.86 1.91
C LYS A 106 4.13 5.16 1.69
N GLN A 107 4.70 4.56 2.74
CA GLN A 107 5.98 3.83 2.62
C GLN A 107 5.87 2.61 1.69
N LYS A 108 4.75 1.89 1.74
CA LYS A 108 4.47 0.75 0.86
C LYS A 108 4.34 1.23 -0.59
N ASP A 109 3.64 2.32 -0.83
CA ASP A 109 3.46 2.89 -2.18
C ASP A 109 4.81 3.40 -2.74
N ASP A 110 5.60 4.12 -1.93
CA ASP A 110 6.97 4.55 -2.29
C ASP A 110 7.88 3.37 -2.67
N LEU A 111 7.76 2.25 -1.95
CA LEU A 111 8.54 1.04 -2.23
C LEU A 111 8.07 0.39 -3.54
N ALA A 112 6.77 0.33 -3.78
CA ALA A 112 6.21 -0.19 -5.03
C ALA A 112 6.70 0.62 -6.25
N ASP A 113 6.72 1.95 -6.16
CA ASP A 113 7.21 2.84 -7.22
C ASP A 113 8.70 2.61 -7.53
N ARG A 114 9.52 2.39 -6.49
CA ARG A 114 10.95 2.07 -6.66
C ARG A 114 11.15 0.72 -7.34
N LEU A 115 10.38 -0.29 -6.94
CA LEU A 115 10.43 -1.61 -7.55
C LEU A 115 10.04 -1.56 -9.03
N GLU A 116 9.01 -0.79 -9.37
CA GLU A 116 8.58 -0.62 -10.75
C GLU A 116 9.65 0.09 -11.58
N THR A 117 10.28 1.13 -11.03
CA THR A 117 11.39 1.84 -11.67
C THR A 117 12.56 0.89 -11.96
N PHE A 118 12.93 0.03 -11.00
CA PHE A 118 13.98 -0.96 -11.22
C PHE A 118 13.60 -2.00 -12.28
N ARG A 119 12.35 -2.44 -12.30
CA ARG A 119 11.85 -3.39 -13.30
C ARG A 119 11.96 -2.83 -14.71
N ILE A 120 11.53 -1.58 -14.91
CA ILE A 120 11.65 -0.87 -16.20
C ILE A 120 13.13 -0.72 -16.59
N ALA A 121 13.98 -0.28 -15.66
CA ALA A 121 15.41 -0.08 -15.94
C ALA A 121 16.13 -1.38 -16.35
N LEU A 122 15.78 -2.51 -15.73
CA LEU A 122 16.31 -3.82 -16.09
C LEU A 122 15.87 -4.24 -17.50
N HIS A 123 14.59 -4.05 -17.81
CA HIS A 123 14.06 -4.35 -19.15
C HIS A 123 14.74 -3.50 -20.23
N ASP A 124 14.90 -2.20 -19.98
CA ASP A 124 15.60 -1.30 -20.92
C ASP A 124 17.08 -1.63 -21.07
N ALA A 125 17.74 -2.09 -20.00
CA ALA A 125 19.12 -2.56 -20.07
C ALA A 125 19.24 -3.84 -20.90
N GLU A 126 18.31 -4.78 -20.74
CA GLU A 126 18.25 -6.00 -21.55
C GLU A 126 18.00 -5.68 -23.03
N GLN A 127 17.05 -4.78 -23.33
CA GLN A 127 16.78 -4.35 -24.70
C GLN A 127 18.01 -3.67 -25.33
N ARG A 128 18.66 -2.75 -24.61
CA ARG A 128 19.90 -2.10 -25.07
C ARG A 128 21.00 -3.11 -25.36
N LYS A 129 21.16 -4.13 -24.50
CA LYS A 129 22.12 -5.22 -24.74
C LYS A 129 21.79 -5.99 -26.01
N ARG A 130 20.52 -6.33 -26.24
CA ARG A 130 20.08 -7.03 -27.46
C ARG A 130 20.35 -6.21 -28.72
N LEU A 131 20.07 -4.91 -28.69
CA LEU A 131 20.34 -4.01 -29.81
C LEU A 131 21.85 -3.89 -30.08
N ALA A 132 22.66 -3.70 -29.05
CA ALA A 132 24.12 -3.62 -29.19
C ALA A 132 24.74 -4.91 -29.77
N VAL A 133 24.19 -6.08 -29.42
CA VAL A 133 24.64 -7.36 -30.02
C VAL A 133 24.34 -7.41 -31.51
N ARG A 134 23.13 -7.03 -31.93
CA ARG A 134 22.77 -6.99 -33.36
C ARG A 134 23.63 -6.00 -34.15
N GLU A 135 23.81 -4.80 -33.62
CA GLU A 135 24.66 -3.78 -34.24
C GLU A 135 26.11 -4.26 -34.38
N ALA A 136 26.64 -4.96 -33.37
CA ALA A 136 27.97 -5.56 -33.44
C ALA A 136 28.06 -6.69 -34.48
N GLU A 137 27.00 -7.48 -34.67
CA GLU A 137 26.92 -8.50 -35.73
C GLU A 137 26.89 -7.86 -37.12
N ASP A 138 26.06 -6.84 -37.32
CA ASP A 138 25.95 -6.10 -38.58
C ASP A 138 27.29 -5.44 -38.93
N ALA A 139 27.93 -4.76 -37.98
CA ALA A 139 29.25 -4.16 -38.17
C ALA A 139 30.34 -5.19 -38.55
N ARG A 140 30.24 -6.42 -38.03
CA ARG A 140 31.15 -7.51 -38.41
C ARG A 140 30.93 -7.98 -39.85
N LEU A 141 29.68 -8.07 -40.29
CA LEU A 141 29.35 -8.43 -41.68
C LEU A 141 29.84 -7.36 -42.65
N GLU A 142 29.61 -6.08 -42.34
CA GLU A 142 30.10 -4.95 -43.14
C GLU A 142 31.62 -4.93 -43.22
N ALA A 143 32.32 -5.14 -42.10
CA ALA A 143 33.78 -5.20 -42.08
C ALA A 143 34.33 -6.34 -42.97
N LEU A 144 33.66 -7.50 -42.97
CA LEU A 144 34.02 -8.62 -43.85
C LEU A 144 33.79 -8.27 -45.33
N GLU A 145 32.70 -7.59 -45.66
CA GLU A 145 32.41 -7.14 -47.02
C GLU A 145 33.43 -6.10 -47.50
N LEU A 146 33.73 -5.09 -46.67
CA LEU A 146 34.75 -4.08 -46.95
C LEU A 146 36.12 -4.73 -47.16
N ARG A 147 36.47 -5.74 -46.37
CA ARG A 147 37.71 -6.50 -46.56
C ARG A 147 37.76 -7.20 -47.92
N LYS A 148 36.67 -7.87 -48.33
CA LYS A 148 36.59 -8.50 -49.66
C LYS A 148 36.73 -7.47 -50.79
N LYS A 149 36.09 -6.31 -50.66
CA LYS A 149 36.21 -5.20 -51.64
C LYS A 149 37.64 -4.69 -51.71
N HIS A 150 38.27 -4.45 -50.57
CA HIS A 150 39.66 -4.02 -50.47
C HIS A 150 40.62 -5.02 -51.13
N ASP A 151 40.47 -6.32 -50.84
CA ASP A 151 41.30 -7.37 -51.43
C ASP A 151 41.11 -7.48 -52.96
N SER A 152 39.88 -7.31 -53.43
CA SER A 152 39.56 -7.27 -54.87
C SER A 152 40.19 -6.06 -55.57
N LEU A 153 40.09 -4.88 -54.96
CA LEU A 153 40.68 -3.65 -55.47
C LEU A 153 42.22 -3.74 -55.48
N LYS A 154 42.81 -4.27 -54.42
CA LYS A 154 44.25 -4.52 -54.30
C LYS A 154 44.76 -5.47 -55.38
N LYS A 155 43.99 -6.51 -55.71
CA LYS A 155 44.33 -7.42 -56.82
C LYS A 155 44.32 -6.69 -58.17
N ARG A 156 43.28 -5.92 -58.47
CA ARG A 156 43.20 -5.11 -59.71
C ARG A 156 44.34 -4.10 -59.80
N TYR A 157 44.70 -3.46 -58.69
CA TYR A 157 45.82 -2.53 -58.66
C TYR A 157 47.14 -3.21 -59.02
N ARG A 158 47.40 -4.40 -58.46
CA ARG A 158 48.59 -5.21 -58.83
C ARG A 158 48.58 -5.62 -60.30
N GLU A 159 47.43 -5.96 -60.86
CA GLU A 159 47.31 -6.31 -62.29
C GLU A 159 47.63 -5.12 -63.19
N VAL A 160 47.13 -3.92 -62.87
CA VAL A 160 47.46 -2.69 -63.61
C VAL A 160 48.93 -2.34 -63.47
N GLN A 161 49.46 -2.38 -62.24
CA GLN A 161 50.88 -2.11 -61.98
C GLN A 161 51.79 -3.05 -62.79
N SER A 162 51.46 -4.34 -62.87
CA SER A 162 52.22 -5.30 -63.67
C SER A 162 52.16 -5.03 -65.18
N ARG A 163 51.12 -4.33 -65.68
CA ARG A 163 51.05 -3.91 -67.09
C ARG A 163 51.93 -2.68 -67.36
N ASP A 164 51.94 -1.74 -66.43
CA ASP A 164 52.76 -0.53 -66.54
C ASP A 164 54.26 -0.87 -66.44
N ASP A 165 54.65 -1.85 -65.61
CA ASP A 165 56.04 -2.35 -65.54
C ASP A 165 56.53 -3.00 -66.86
N VAL A 166 55.62 -3.51 -67.70
CA VAL A 166 55.96 -4.07 -69.03
C VAL A 166 55.96 -2.97 -70.12
N SER A 167 55.28 -1.85 -69.90
CA SER A 167 55.16 -0.74 -70.86
C SER A 167 56.07 0.46 -70.55
N SER A 168 56.82 0.43 -69.45
CA SER A 168 57.62 1.55 -68.92
C SER A 168 59.11 1.54 -69.33
N LEU A 169 59.41 1.07 -70.55
CA LEU A 169 60.70 1.36 -71.19
C LEU A 169 60.78 2.76 -71.84
N SER A 170 59.73 3.59 -71.79
CA SER A 170 59.82 4.93 -72.40
C SER A 170 58.78 5.95 -71.89
N VAL A 171 58.82 6.37 -70.63
CA VAL A 171 58.23 7.68 -70.24
C VAL A 171 59.11 8.36 -69.19
N SER A 172 59.98 9.23 -69.67
CA SER A 172 60.65 10.26 -68.90
C SER A 172 59.65 11.30 -68.40
N HIS A 173 59.87 11.74 -67.15
CA HIS A 173 59.41 13.00 -66.57
C HIS A 173 57.96 13.04 -66.05
N MET A 174 57.80 12.63 -64.78
CA MET A 174 56.71 13.10 -63.93
C MET A 174 57.23 14.21 -62.99
N PRO A 175 56.48 15.31 -62.81
CA PRO A 175 56.90 16.42 -61.98
C PRO A 175 56.85 16.02 -60.50
N LYS A 176 57.87 16.46 -59.75
CA LYS A 176 57.91 16.40 -58.28
C LYS A 176 56.70 17.13 -57.74
N ILE A 177 55.73 16.38 -57.20
CA ILE A 177 54.70 16.95 -56.34
C ILE A 177 55.39 17.28 -55.03
N GLU A 178 55.70 18.57 -54.86
CA GLU A 178 56.19 19.12 -53.61
C GLU A 178 55.23 18.80 -52.46
N ASP A 179 55.80 18.47 -51.32
CA ASP A 179 55.12 18.10 -50.10
C ASP A 179 54.08 19.15 -49.71
N ILE A 180 52.80 18.86 -49.95
CA ILE A 180 51.70 19.61 -49.35
C ILE A 180 51.67 19.20 -47.88
N PRO A 181 51.96 20.10 -46.93
CA PRO A 181 51.84 19.78 -45.52
C PRO A 181 50.37 19.46 -45.23
N VAL A 182 50.08 18.20 -44.95
CA VAL A 182 48.79 17.77 -44.40
C VAL A 182 48.66 18.45 -43.04
N LYS A 183 48.03 19.62 -43.06
CA LYS A 183 47.56 20.32 -41.88
C LYS A 183 46.47 19.44 -41.30
N ILE A 184 46.87 18.52 -40.42
CA ILE A 184 45.96 17.84 -39.51
C ILE A 184 45.35 18.95 -38.68
N GLU A 185 44.18 19.44 -39.10
CA GLU A 185 43.30 20.21 -38.25
C GLU A 185 42.96 19.28 -37.08
N SER A 186 43.76 19.38 -36.03
CA SER A 186 43.39 19.03 -34.68
C SER A 186 42.05 19.70 -34.42
N ALA A 187 41.00 18.89 -34.53
CA ALA A 187 39.64 19.27 -34.22
C ALA A 187 39.65 20.09 -32.93
N ALA A 188 39.11 21.31 -33.04
CA ALA A 188 39.00 22.23 -31.93
C ALA A 188 38.47 21.51 -30.68
N PRO A 189 38.94 21.84 -29.47
CA PRO A 189 38.26 21.43 -28.25
C PRO A 189 36.85 21.99 -28.33
N GLY A 190 35.88 21.11 -28.60
CA GLY A 190 34.47 21.45 -28.63
C GLY A 190 34.09 22.19 -27.34
N PRO A 191 33.05 23.06 -27.39
CA PRO A 191 32.67 23.92 -26.29
C PRO A 191 32.59 23.10 -25.01
N SER A 192 33.39 23.51 -24.03
CA SER A 192 33.40 22.95 -22.68
C SER A 192 31.96 22.81 -22.21
N ARG A 193 31.48 21.56 -22.24
CA ARG A 193 30.17 21.17 -21.76
C ARG A 193 30.00 21.81 -20.38
N PRO A 194 28.96 22.61 -20.13
CA PRO A 194 28.79 23.26 -18.84
C PRO A 194 28.89 22.18 -17.76
N LYS A 195 29.83 22.36 -16.83
CA LYS A 195 29.98 21.52 -15.65
C LYS A 195 28.66 21.61 -14.89
N ARG A 196 27.70 20.76 -15.23
CA ARG A 196 26.49 20.56 -14.44
C ARG A 196 27.03 20.06 -13.11
N ALA A 197 26.90 20.90 -12.08
CA ALA A 197 27.24 20.53 -10.73
C ALA A 197 26.56 19.18 -10.45
N LEU A 198 27.37 18.14 -10.26
CA LEU A 198 26.87 16.88 -9.75
C LEU A 198 26.17 17.21 -8.43
N PRO A 199 24.91 16.79 -8.22
CA PRO A 199 24.28 16.96 -6.93
C PRO A 199 25.19 16.29 -5.90
N ARG A 200 25.64 17.07 -4.91
CA ARG A 200 26.34 16.56 -3.73
C ARG A 200 25.36 15.63 -3.01
N SER A 201 25.35 14.36 -3.39
CA SER A 201 24.75 13.29 -2.60
C SER A 201 25.60 13.13 -1.34
N ARG A 202 25.23 13.88 -0.30
CA ARG A 202 25.56 13.56 1.09
C ARG A 202 24.94 12.21 1.41
N LEU A 203 25.70 11.14 1.20
CA LEU A 203 25.45 9.85 1.81
C LEU A 203 26.73 9.33 2.44
N SER A 204 27.20 10.05 3.46
CA SER A 204 27.98 9.44 4.52
C SER A 204 27.01 8.81 5.52
N ARG A 205 26.43 7.66 5.16
CA ARG A 205 25.83 6.74 6.13
C ARG A 205 26.87 5.67 6.39
N ALA A 206 27.51 5.77 7.56
CA ALA A 206 28.44 4.78 8.05
C ALA A 206 27.78 3.40 8.03
N VAL A 207 28.22 2.55 7.11
CA VAL A 207 27.93 1.12 7.14
C VAL A 207 28.85 0.54 8.22
N ARG A 208 28.29 0.35 9.41
CA ARG A 208 28.85 -0.61 10.37
C ARG A 208 28.85 -1.96 9.65
N LYS A 209 30.03 -2.55 9.50
CA LYS A 209 30.18 -3.99 9.22
C LYS A 209 29.38 -4.73 10.28
N GLN A 210 28.26 -5.30 9.88
CA GLN A 210 27.55 -6.31 10.65
C GLN A 210 28.10 -7.63 10.12
N GLU A 211 28.87 -8.29 10.97
CA GLU A 211 29.47 -9.58 10.71
C GLU A 211 28.40 -10.61 10.40
N ASP A 212 28.77 -11.54 9.53
CA ASP A 212 27.98 -12.66 9.02
C ASP A 212 27.31 -13.44 10.16
N LEU A 213 25.99 -13.30 10.27
CA LEU A 213 25.11 -14.29 10.86
C LEU A 213 24.36 -14.92 9.69
N GLU A 214 24.80 -16.12 9.30
CA GLU A 214 24.01 -17.05 8.49
C GLU A 214 22.70 -17.33 9.25
N GLU A 215 21.65 -16.54 8.98
CA GLU A 215 20.30 -16.91 9.37
C GLU A 215 19.77 -17.90 8.35
N ASP A 216 19.56 -19.14 8.80
CA ASP A 216 18.88 -20.19 8.06
C ASP A 216 17.54 -19.69 7.48
N PRO A 217 17.18 -20.11 6.25
CA PRO A 217 15.94 -19.68 5.62
C PRO A 217 14.73 -20.06 6.50
N PRO A 218 13.70 -19.19 6.59
CA PRO A 218 12.57 -19.38 7.48
C PRO A 218 11.86 -20.70 7.17
N GLN A 219 11.89 -21.62 8.13
CA GLN A 219 11.19 -22.89 8.03
C GLN A 219 9.67 -22.64 8.03
N PHE A 220 9.03 -22.96 6.92
CA PHE A 220 7.58 -22.83 6.74
C PHE A 220 6.87 -23.91 7.58
N ILE A 221 6.55 -23.59 8.83
CA ILE A 221 5.74 -24.47 9.69
C ILE A 221 4.30 -24.44 9.15
N LYS A 222 3.94 -25.47 8.39
CA LYS A 222 2.56 -25.73 7.96
C LYS A 222 1.71 -25.98 9.21
N ARG A 223 1.00 -24.95 9.68
CA ARG A 223 0.03 -25.10 10.76
C ARG A 223 -1.06 -26.08 10.30
N PRO A 224 -1.34 -27.15 11.06
CA PRO A 224 -2.41 -28.08 10.73
C PRO A 224 -3.75 -27.33 10.76
N ARG A 225 -4.52 -27.48 9.67
CA ARG A 225 -5.85 -26.91 9.51
C ARG A 225 -6.78 -27.65 10.47
N VAL A 226 -7.12 -27.04 11.60
CA VAL A 226 -8.13 -27.59 12.53
C VAL A 226 -9.46 -27.60 11.79
N GLY A 227 -9.91 -28.80 11.43
CA GLY A 227 -11.20 -29.03 10.79
C GLY A 227 -12.33 -28.62 11.73
N ARG A 228 -13.10 -27.62 11.31
CA ARG A 228 -14.33 -27.20 12.00
C ARG A 228 -15.42 -28.22 11.65
N SER A 229 -15.64 -29.19 12.53
CA SER A 229 -16.76 -30.12 12.41
C SER A 229 -18.07 -29.36 12.61
N ASN A 230 -18.85 -29.23 11.53
CA ASN A 230 -20.25 -28.82 11.58
C ASN A 230 -21.06 -29.93 12.25
N ALA A 231 -21.46 -29.74 13.50
CA ALA A 231 -22.51 -30.53 14.11
C ALA A 231 -23.86 -29.97 13.64
N GLY A 232 -24.45 -30.61 12.63
CA GLY A 232 -25.83 -30.38 12.22
C GLY A 232 -26.78 -30.90 13.30
N HIS A 233 -27.56 -30.00 13.90
CA HIS A 233 -28.76 -30.35 14.63
C HIS A 233 -29.94 -30.32 13.64
N ASN A 234 -30.35 -31.50 13.16
CA ASN A 234 -31.67 -31.69 12.59
C ASN A 234 -32.63 -31.97 13.75
N ALA A 235 -33.51 -31.02 14.07
CA ALA A 235 -34.69 -31.27 14.88
C ALA A 235 -35.82 -31.66 13.94
N THR A 236 -36.22 -32.92 14.01
CA THR A 236 -37.46 -33.46 13.45
C THR A 236 -38.64 -32.86 14.22
N PHE A 237 -39.55 -32.22 13.50
CA PHE A 237 -40.86 -31.83 13.98
C PHE A 237 -41.81 -32.95 13.54
N GLU A 238 -42.27 -33.77 14.49
CA GLU A 238 -43.36 -34.71 14.27
C GLU A 238 -44.68 -33.95 14.41
N ASP A 239 -45.47 -33.99 13.34
CA ASP A 239 -46.88 -33.64 13.32
C ASP A 239 -47.66 -34.76 14.03
N ASP A 240 -48.44 -34.41 15.05
CA ASP A 240 -49.48 -35.28 15.58
C ASP A 240 -50.84 -34.57 15.61
N VAL A 241 -51.82 -35.38 15.27
CA VAL A 241 -53.24 -35.15 14.93
C VAL A 241 -54.10 -34.82 16.15
#